data_AF-A0A6V8LDR6-F1
#
_entry.id   AF-A0A6V8LDR6-F1
#
_cell.length_a   1.000
_cell.length_b   1.000
_cell.length_c   1.000
_cell.angle_alpha   90.00
_cell.angle_beta   90.00
_cell.angle_gamma   90.00
#
_symmetry.space_group_name_H-M   'P 1'
#
loop_
_entity.id
_entity.type
_entity.pdbx_description
1 polymer ?
#
loop_
_entity_poly.entity_id
_entity_poly.type
_entity_poly.pdbx_seq_one_letter_code
_entity_poly.pdbx_strand_id
1 'polypeptide(L)'
;MRPAYPAVRLSAWRHSGGPAPPVWFRRGVPIERYGVLAGQVVDCRVETTDTPHYQIRLRAPDGDYRAAVNVRSSLSPPDLLFLVDDDFRHPVTAGLAELPDGFTPLLSRPGGLALDFIRAGLFDRQGMRVVPTTLPGPDNDLGEFLDHYVRRLVGTDARAYVFGQRWGPEDRTPDKIFGFRPGNGVHDVHMNQGNSGRFGADNGVWQDGALVLRLPEGDRWVAFFLAFQSQSWHTDDATGHPITPPGPAPTGPELRVRIVAALVNPVGPAPERETVTLLNASPEPVRLDGWALVDRLAHRQPLTGTIAAGAALPVVVAAPVQLGNKGGTITLLDGEGLKADGVAYTKEQASQEGWSILF
;
A
#
# COMPACT_ATOMS: atom_id res chain seq x y z
N MET A 1 -37.80 31.34 49.90
CA MET A 1 -37.33 29.94 49.90
C MET A 1 -36.77 29.59 48.53
N ARG A 2 -35.45 29.67 48.37
CA ARG A 2 -34.63 28.97 47.36
C ARG A 2 -33.29 28.71 48.05
N PRO A 3 -32.78 27.47 48.13
CA PRO A 3 -31.61 27.17 48.94
C PRO A 3 -30.31 27.52 48.21
N ALA A 4 -29.37 28.02 49.00
CA ALA A 4 -27.97 28.23 48.64
C ALA A 4 -27.22 26.90 48.54
N TYR A 5 -26.30 26.79 47.58
CA TYR A 5 -25.26 25.75 47.58
C TYR A 5 -23.98 26.34 48.18
N PRO A 6 -23.32 25.64 49.13
CA PRO A 6 -22.13 26.14 49.80
C PRO A 6 -20.85 25.88 49.00
N ALA A 7 -19.91 26.80 49.12
CA ALA A 7 -18.52 26.63 48.75
C ALA A 7 -17.84 25.60 49.66
N VAL A 8 -17.06 24.67 49.10
CA VAL A 8 -16.18 23.79 49.87
C VAL A 8 -14.73 23.88 49.36
N ARG A 9 -13.93 24.32 50.32
CA ARG A 9 -12.47 24.43 50.49
C ARG A 9 -11.56 23.54 49.63
N LEU A 10 -10.53 24.18 49.10
CA LEU A 10 -9.21 23.62 48.83
C LEU A 10 -8.60 23.02 50.11
N SER A 11 -8.20 21.75 50.06
CA SER A 11 -7.21 21.20 50.99
C SER A 11 -6.22 20.34 50.22
N ALA A 12 -4.95 20.69 50.34
CA ALA A 12 -3.82 19.96 49.79
C ALA A 12 -3.54 18.72 50.65
N TRP A 13 -3.31 17.58 50.00
CA TRP A 13 -2.56 16.46 50.58
C TRP A 13 -1.58 15.88 49.56
N ARG A 14 -0.43 15.53 50.12
CA ARG A 14 0.86 15.25 49.48
C ARG A 14 0.92 13.86 48.84
N HIS A 15 1.92 13.71 47.99
CA HIS A 15 2.36 12.51 47.29
C HIS A 15 2.47 11.26 48.18
N SER A 16 1.92 10.16 47.68
CA SER A 16 2.42 8.82 47.91
C SER A 16 2.46 8.10 46.55
N GLY A 17 3.66 7.66 46.17
CA GLY A 17 3.94 7.02 44.88
C GLY A 17 3.16 5.71 44.73
N GLY A 18 2.30 5.66 43.71
CA GLY A 18 1.82 4.42 43.12
C GLY A 18 2.71 4.04 41.93
N PRO A 19 2.86 2.74 41.61
CA PRO A 19 3.64 2.32 40.45
C PRO A 19 3.04 2.94 39.18
N ALA A 20 3.91 3.44 38.30
CA ALA A 20 3.51 3.92 37.00
C ALA A 20 2.71 2.80 36.27
N PRO A 21 1.59 3.14 35.60
CA PRO A 21 0.87 2.16 34.81
C PRO A 21 1.82 1.57 33.74
N PRO A 22 1.75 0.27 33.45
CA PRO A 22 2.59 -0.34 32.44
C PRO A 22 2.35 0.35 31.09
N VAL A 23 3.44 0.81 30.50
CA VAL A 23 3.48 1.41 29.17
C VAL A 23 3.23 0.29 28.16
N TRP A 24 1.97 -0.04 27.92
CA TRP A 24 1.59 -0.83 26.76
C TRP A 24 1.65 0.11 25.55
N PHE A 25 2.84 0.30 24.97
CA PHE A 25 2.90 0.55 23.54
C PHE A 25 2.26 -0.68 22.87
N ARG A 26 0.96 -0.59 22.59
CA ARG A 26 0.32 -1.53 21.67
C ARG A 26 1.05 -1.37 20.36
N ARG A 27 1.79 -2.40 19.94
CA ARG A 27 2.14 -2.61 18.53
C ARG A 27 0.89 -2.27 17.72
N GLY A 28 1.01 -1.45 16.66
CA GLY A 28 -0.08 -1.28 15.70
C GLY A 28 -0.57 -2.68 15.35
N VAL A 29 -1.81 -2.99 15.70
CA VAL A 29 -2.34 -4.34 15.50
C VAL A 29 -2.72 -4.38 14.03
N PRO A 30 -2.15 -5.30 13.24
CA PRO A 30 -2.57 -5.43 11.86
C PRO A 30 -4.08 -5.64 11.79
N ILE A 31 -4.72 -5.15 10.72
CA ILE A 31 -6.11 -5.49 10.42
C ILE A 31 -6.26 -7.01 10.49
N GLU A 32 -7.32 -7.45 11.14
CA GLU A 32 -7.47 -8.85 11.49
C GLU A 32 -7.59 -9.68 10.23
N ARG A 33 -6.91 -10.84 10.17
CA ARG A 33 -7.03 -11.78 9.03
C ARG A 33 -6.75 -11.10 7.67
N TYR A 34 -5.72 -10.27 7.60
CA TYR A 34 -5.22 -9.72 6.35
C TYR A 34 -4.83 -10.83 5.35
N GLY A 35 -5.13 -10.60 4.08
CA GLY A 35 -4.74 -11.50 3.02
C GLY A 35 -5.24 -11.05 1.65
N VAL A 36 -5.24 -12.00 0.72
CA VAL A 36 -5.71 -11.80 -0.65
C VAL A 36 -6.75 -12.84 -1.02
N LEU A 37 -7.85 -12.38 -1.58
CA LEU A 37 -8.89 -13.21 -2.17
C LEU A 37 -8.68 -13.29 -3.68
N ALA A 38 -8.42 -14.49 -4.21
CA ALA A 38 -8.36 -14.76 -5.63
C ALA A 38 -9.66 -15.43 -6.12
N GLY A 39 -10.18 -15.03 -7.27
CA GLY A 39 -11.32 -15.71 -7.89
C GLY A 39 -11.84 -15.07 -9.17
N GLN A 40 -12.83 -15.73 -9.78
CA GLN A 40 -13.51 -15.23 -10.99
C GLN A 40 -14.57 -14.19 -10.62
N VAL A 41 -14.64 -13.10 -11.39
CA VAL A 41 -15.70 -12.10 -11.26
C VAL A 41 -16.99 -12.64 -11.86
N VAL A 42 -18.06 -12.76 -11.05
CA VAL A 42 -19.35 -13.33 -11.49
C VAL A 42 -20.52 -12.36 -11.41
N ASP A 43 -20.41 -11.30 -10.61
CA ASP A 43 -21.39 -10.20 -10.53
C ASP A 43 -20.70 -8.96 -9.95
N CYS A 44 -21.23 -7.77 -10.21
CA CYS A 44 -20.72 -6.51 -9.67
C CYS A 44 -21.82 -5.47 -9.55
N ARG A 45 -21.76 -4.61 -8.53
CA ARG A 45 -22.75 -3.56 -8.28
C ARG A 45 -22.10 -2.30 -7.72
N VAL A 46 -22.53 -1.16 -8.23
CA VAL A 46 -22.28 0.15 -7.59
C VAL A 46 -23.34 0.32 -6.50
N GLU A 47 -22.93 0.34 -5.22
CA GLU A 47 -23.86 0.62 -4.13
C GLU A 47 -24.06 2.14 -3.99
N THR A 48 -25.26 2.63 -4.26
CA THR A 48 -25.60 4.07 -4.23
C THR A 48 -26.25 4.53 -2.91
N THR A 49 -26.39 3.65 -1.92
CA THR A 49 -27.02 3.93 -0.61
C THR A 49 -26.19 3.40 0.58
N ASP A 50 -26.41 3.98 1.78
CA ASP A 50 -25.89 3.65 3.13
C ASP A 50 -24.37 3.40 3.34
N THR A 51 -23.71 2.60 2.52
CA THR A 51 -22.25 2.37 2.59
C THR A 51 -21.66 2.36 1.18
N PRO A 52 -21.01 3.44 0.74
CA PRO A 52 -20.60 3.65 -0.65
C PRO A 52 -19.38 2.78 -0.98
N HIS A 53 -19.66 1.53 -1.34
CA HIS A 53 -18.66 0.59 -1.83
C HIS A 53 -19.03 0.16 -3.24
N TYR A 54 -18.01 -0.07 -4.05
CA TYR A 54 -18.14 -0.88 -5.24
C TYR A 54 -18.08 -2.35 -4.83
N GLN A 55 -19.14 -3.10 -5.11
CA GLN A 55 -19.32 -4.47 -4.65
C GLN A 55 -18.99 -5.43 -5.79
N ILE A 56 -18.12 -6.40 -5.54
CA ILE A 56 -17.74 -7.44 -6.51
C ILE A 56 -18.06 -8.80 -5.91
N ARG A 57 -18.79 -9.63 -6.64
CA ARG A 57 -18.97 -11.04 -6.30
C ARG A 57 -17.88 -11.86 -7.00
N LEU A 58 -17.11 -12.56 -6.19
CA LEU A 58 -16.06 -13.46 -6.65
C LEU A 58 -16.47 -14.91 -6.39
N ARG A 59 -16.15 -15.79 -7.34
CA ARG A 59 -16.32 -17.24 -7.19
C ARG A 59 -14.96 -17.92 -7.09
N ALA A 60 -14.86 -18.80 -6.09
CA ALA A 60 -13.74 -19.69 -5.85
C ALA A 60 -14.26 -21.12 -5.59
N PRO A 61 -13.39 -22.15 -5.59
CA PRO A 61 -13.81 -23.54 -5.35
C PRO A 61 -14.53 -23.78 -4.02
N ASP A 62 -14.24 -22.98 -3.00
CA ASP A 62 -14.81 -23.08 -1.65
C ASP A 62 -16.07 -22.22 -1.44
N GLY A 63 -16.48 -21.45 -2.45
CA GLY A 63 -17.75 -20.73 -2.44
C GLY A 63 -17.70 -19.36 -3.12
N ASP A 64 -18.77 -18.59 -2.93
CA ASP A 64 -18.83 -17.21 -3.35
C ASP A 64 -18.33 -16.28 -2.22
N TYR A 65 -17.77 -15.15 -2.64
CA TYR A 65 -17.23 -14.10 -1.78
C TYR A 65 -17.72 -12.74 -2.27
N ARG A 66 -17.84 -11.78 -1.35
CA ARG A 66 -18.05 -10.37 -1.67
C ARG A 66 -16.80 -9.57 -1.33
N ALA A 67 -16.25 -8.88 -2.32
CA ALA A 67 -15.28 -7.81 -2.11
C ALA A 67 -15.99 -6.46 -2.08
N ALA A 68 -15.77 -5.69 -1.02
CA ALA A 68 -16.30 -4.34 -0.86
C ALA A 68 -15.16 -3.32 -1.01
N VAL A 69 -15.08 -2.68 -2.18
CA VAL A 69 -14.05 -1.67 -2.49
C VAL A 69 -14.56 -0.29 -2.11
N ASN A 70 -13.81 0.45 -1.30
CA ASN A 70 -14.24 1.75 -0.80
C ASN A 70 -14.33 2.78 -1.94
N VAL A 71 -15.48 3.43 -2.12
CA VAL A 71 -15.63 4.54 -3.08
C VAL A 71 -15.95 5.89 -2.44
N ARG A 72 -16.08 5.93 -1.11
CA ARG A 72 -16.18 7.19 -0.33
C ARG A 72 -15.69 7.07 1.09
N SER A 73 -15.12 8.17 1.59
CA SER A 73 -14.72 8.37 2.97
C SER A 73 -15.88 8.78 3.85
N SER A 74 -15.84 8.33 5.12
CA SER A 74 -16.73 8.82 6.18
C SER A 74 -16.25 10.14 6.79
N LEU A 75 -15.06 10.60 6.43
CA LEU A 75 -14.48 11.89 6.81
C LEU A 75 -14.56 12.89 5.65
N SER A 76 -14.37 14.17 5.96
CA SER A 76 -14.15 15.21 4.95
C SER A 76 -12.65 15.33 4.64
N PRO A 77 -12.26 15.45 3.36
CA PRO A 77 -13.11 15.36 2.18
C PRO A 77 -13.57 13.91 1.89
N PRO A 78 -14.79 13.70 1.36
CA PRO A 78 -15.37 12.38 1.14
C PRO A 78 -14.73 11.63 -0.04
N ASP A 79 -14.09 12.36 -0.96
CA ASP A 79 -13.48 11.83 -2.17
C ASP A 79 -12.16 11.12 -1.87
N LEU A 80 -11.79 10.16 -2.70
CA LEU A 80 -10.59 9.35 -2.52
C LEU A 80 -9.51 9.74 -3.52
N LEU A 81 -8.26 9.50 -3.12
CA LEU A 81 -7.15 9.38 -4.07
C LEU A 81 -7.27 8.03 -4.77
N PHE A 82 -7.12 8.04 -6.09
CA PHE A 82 -7.26 6.86 -6.93
C PHE A 82 -6.19 6.85 -8.02
N LEU A 83 -5.62 5.66 -8.26
CA LEU A 83 -4.76 5.36 -9.41
C LEU A 83 -5.18 4.02 -9.99
N VAL A 84 -5.24 3.96 -11.32
CA VAL A 84 -5.31 2.71 -12.08
C VAL A 84 -4.01 2.60 -12.89
N ASP A 85 -3.34 1.46 -12.79
CA ASP A 85 -2.23 1.06 -13.64
C ASP A 85 -2.72 -0.04 -14.60
N ASP A 86 -2.83 0.30 -15.88
CA ASP A 86 -3.35 -0.56 -16.94
C ASP A 86 -2.35 -1.61 -17.46
N ASP A 87 -1.07 -1.49 -17.09
CA ASP A 87 0.00 -2.44 -17.42
C ASP A 87 0.87 -2.67 -16.18
N PHE A 88 0.24 -3.13 -15.10
CA PHE A 88 0.87 -3.25 -13.79
C PHE A 88 2.00 -4.29 -13.79
N ARG A 89 3.25 -3.80 -13.80
CA ARG A 89 4.46 -4.62 -13.77
C ARG A 89 5.13 -4.51 -12.41
N HIS A 90 4.99 -5.57 -11.62
CA HIS A 90 5.56 -5.61 -10.28
C HIS A 90 5.90 -7.06 -9.89
N PRO A 91 6.99 -7.34 -9.14
CA PRO A 91 7.35 -8.69 -8.73
C PRO A 91 6.27 -9.44 -7.94
N VAL A 92 5.28 -8.73 -7.38
CA VAL A 92 4.14 -9.36 -6.69
C VAL A 92 3.26 -10.19 -7.62
N THR A 93 3.15 -9.83 -8.91
CA THR A 93 2.24 -10.50 -9.86
C THR A 93 2.66 -11.94 -10.12
N ALA A 94 3.97 -12.23 -10.11
CA ALA A 94 4.50 -13.59 -10.23
C ALA A 94 3.98 -14.50 -9.10
N GLY A 95 3.99 -14.01 -7.86
CA GLY A 95 3.48 -14.78 -6.73
C GLY A 95 1.95 -14.84 -6.68
N LEU A 96 1.25 -13.79 -7.13
CA LEU A 96 -0.21 -13.83 -7.29
C LEU A 96 -0.66 -14.91 -8.29
N ALA A 97 0.06 -15.06 -9.39
CA ALA A 97 -0.23 -16.06 -10.42
C ALA A 97 -0.14 -17.51 -9.93
N GLU A 98 0.57 -17.75 -8.83
CA GLU A 98 0.77 -19.07 -8.20
C GLU A 98 -0.29 -19.38 -7.13
N LEU A 99 -1.10 -18.40 -6.72
CA LEU A 99 -2.10 -18.60 -5.68
C LEU A 99 -3.28 -19.45 -6.19
N PRO A 100 -3.81 -20.35 -5.35
CA PRO A 100 -5.10 -20.96 -5.62
C PRO A 100 -6.23 -19.93 -5.48
N ASP A 101 -7.32 -20.14 -6.22
CA ASP A 101 -8.56 -19.41 -5.99
C ASP A 101 -9.08 -19.67 -4.56
N GLY A 102 -9.63 -18.63 -3.94
CA GLY A 102 -10.02 -18.59 -2.54
C GLY A 102 -9.22 -17.55 -1.75
N PHE A 103 -9.40 -17.54 -0.43
CA PHE A 103 -8.69 -16.60 0.43
C PHE A 103 -7.37 -17.17 0.94
N THR A 104 -6.28 -16.46 0.67
CA THR A 104 -4.94 -16.75 1.20
C THR A 104 -4.56 -15.75 2.28
N PRO A 105 -4.40 -16.16 3.56
CA PRO A 105 -3.90 -15.29 4.62
C PRO A 105 -2.45 -14.87 4.34
N LEU A 106 -2.15 -13.60 4.59
CA LEU A 106 -0.81 -13.05 4.42
C LEU A 106 -0.25 -12.54 5.75
N LEU A 107 1.05 -12.74 5.95
CA LEU A 107 1.76 -12.12 7.06
C LEU A 107 2.11 -10.69 6.67
N SER A 108 1.76 -9.73 7.53
CA SER A 108 2.09 -8.30 7.37
C SER A 108 3.57 -8.05 7.64
N ARG A 109 4.41 -8.38 6.65
CA ARG A 109 5.87 -8.22 6.69
C ARG A 109 6.44 -8.07 5.27
N PRO A 110 7.64 -7.47 5.12
CA PRO A 110 8.35 -7.42 3.85
C PRO A 110 8.67 -8.81 3.28
N GLY A 111 8.96 -8.86 1.98
CA GLY A 111 9.39 -10.07 1.28
C GLY A 111 8.28 -11.06 0.89
N GLY A 112 7.05 -10.87 1.37
CA GLY A 112 5.87 -11.65 0.99
C GLY A 112 5.05 -11.00 -0.13
N LEU A 113 3.76 -11.38 -0.19
CA LEU A 113 2.76 -10.77 -1.09
C LEU A 113 1.97 -9.63 -0.45
N ALA A 114 2.21 -9.36 0.84
CA ALA A 114 1.57 -8.26 1.54
C ALA A 114 1.89 -6.93 0.85
N LEU A 115 0.91 -6.04 0.77
CA LEU A 115 1.05 -4.75 0.10
C LEU A 115 1.36 -3.64 1.09
N ASP A 116 2.22 -2.73 0.67
CA ASP A 116 2.53 -1.49 1.39
C ASP A 116 2.76 -0.36 0.36
N PHE A 117 1.87 0.61 0.30
CA PHE A 117 1.86 1.68 -0.69
C PHE A 117 3.09 2.59 -0.55
N ILE A 118 3.65 2.68 0.65
CA ILE A 118 4.85 3.48 0.91
C ILE A 118 6.10 2.64 0.63
N ARG A 119 6.16 1.41 1.15
CA ARG A 119 7.41 0.63 1.23
C ARG A 119 7.63 -0.33 0.06
N ALA A 120 6.57 -0.77 -0.62
CA ALA A 120 6.67 -1.84 -1.61
C ALA A 120 6.87 -1.36 -3.05
N GLY A 121 6.93 -0.05 -3.32
CA GLY A 121 7.21 0.46 -4.68
C GLY A 121 6.13 0.08 -5.70
N LEU A 122 4.87 0.04 -5.29
CA LEU A 122 3.75 -0.41 -6.13
C LEU A 122 3.39 0.60 -7.23
N PHE A 123 3.54 1.90 -6.97
CA PHE A 123 3.24 2.98 -7.90
C PHE A 123 3.89 4.29 -7.42
N ASP A 124 3.94 5.30 -8.29
CA ASP A 124 4.27 6.66 -7.91
C ASP A 124 3.01 7.38 -7.39
N ARG A 125 3.06 7.84 -6.12
CA ARG A 125 1.99 8.60 -5.47
C ARG A 125 1.55 9.80 -6.30
N GLN A 126 2.45 10.46 -7.05
CA GLN A 126 2.11 11.61 -7.88
C GLN A 126 1.14 11.27 -9.01
N GLY A 127 1.04 10.00 -9.40
CA GLY A 127 0.04 9.53 -10.35
C GLY A 127 -1.37 9.43 -9.77
N MET A 128 -1.53 9.47 -8.44
CA MET A 128 -2.87 9.41 -7.82
C MET A 128 -3.60 10.73 -8.01
N ARG A 129 -4.87 10.63 -8.41
CA ARG A 129 -5.77 11.78 -8.58
C ARG A 129 -6.91 11.70 -7.59
N VAL A 130 -7.41 12.86 -7.14
CA VAL A 130 -8.66 12.92 -6.38
C VAL A 130 -9.79 12.59 -7.34
N VAL A 131 -10.57 11.55 -7.03
CA VAL A 131 -11.75 11.15 -7.81
C VAL A 131 -13.00 11.36 -6.97
N PRO A 132 -13.99 12.09 -7.50
CA PRO A 132 -15.27 12.29 -6.86
C PRO A 132 -15.98 10.98 -6.52
N THR A 133 -16.65 10.98 -5.37
CA THR A 133 -17.51 9.88 -4.94
C THR A 133 -18.69 9.63 -5.88
N THR A 134 -19.33 10.72 -6.31
CA THR A 134 -20.52 10.71 -7.16
C THR A 134 -20.57 12.03 -7.90
N LEU A 135 -20.73 11.98 -9.22
CA LEU A 135 -20.96 13.16 -10.05
C LEU A 135 -22.12 12.89 -11.03
N PRO A 136 -22.91 13.90 -11.40
CA PRO A 136 -23.88 13.75 -12.47
C PRO A 136 -23.18 13.56 -13.82
N GLY A 137 -23.63 12.58 -14.60
CA GLY A 137 -23.08 12.26 -15.93
C GLY A 137 -22.30 10.95 -15.90
N PRO A 138 -22.07 10.31 -17.07
CA PRO A 138 -21.41 9.01 -17.13
C PRO A 138 -19.88 9.13 -17.04
N ASP A 139 -19.27 8.07 -16.52
CA ASP A 139 -17.83 7.83 -16.49
C ASP A 139 -17.04 8.98 -15.82
N ASN A 140 -17.54 9.49 -14.70
CA ASN A 140 -16.91 10.63 -14.01
C ASN A 140 -16.76 10.47 -12.50
N ASP A 141 -17.23 9.35 -11.92
CA ASP A 141 -17.00 9.02 -10.53
C ASP A 141 -16.26 7.70 -10.32
N LEU A 142 -15.80 7.50 -9.08
CA LEU A 142 -14.97 6.36 -8.72
C LEU A 142 -15.69 5.00 -8.88
N GLY A 143 -17.00 4.96 -8.64
CA GLY A 143 -17.80 3.76 -8.81
C GLY A 143 -17.88 3.36 -10.29
N GLU A 144 -18.11 4.33 -11.16
CA GLU A 144 -18.15 4.13 -12.61
C GLU A 144 -16.78 3.74 -13.19
N PHE A 145 -15.69 4.35 -12.69
CA PHE A 145 -14.34 3.95 -13.11
C PHE A 145 -14.04 2.48 -12.76
N LEU A 146 -14.36 2.03 -11.55
CA LEU A 146 -14.21 0.61 -11.21
C LEU A 146 -15.12 -0.27 -12.06
N ASP A 147 -16.37 0.16 -12.27
CA ASP A 147 -17.35 -0.58 -13.05
C ASP A 147 -16.93 -0.79 -14.51
N HIS A 148 -16.32 0.22 -15.12
CA HIS A 148 -15.76 0.16 -16.46
C HIS A 148 -14.84 -1.07 -16.62
N TYR A 149 -13.94 -1.33 -15.67
CA TYR A 149 -13.03 -2.47 -15.75
C TYR A 149 -13.67 -3.77 -15.29
N VAL A 150 -14.29 -3.77 -14.12
CA VAL A 150 -14.74 -5.01 -13.45
C VAL A 150 -15.92 -5.64 -14.17
N ARG A 151 -16.87 -4.85 -14.69
CA ARG A 151 -18.06 -5.37 -15.38
C ARG A 151 -17.69 -6.18 -16.63
N ARG A 152 -16.59 -5.82 -17.30
CA ARG A 152 -16.09 -6.55 -18.48
C ARG A 152 -15.52 -7.92 -18.15
N LEU A 153 -15.21 -8.17 -16.88
CA LEU A 153 -14.68 -9.46 -16.44
C LEU A 153 -15.78 -10.47 -16.09
N VAL A 154 -17.01 -10.01 -15.93
CA VAL A 154 -18.15 -10.86 -15.57
C VAL A 154 -18.34 -11.94 -16.63
N GLY A 155 -18.24 -13.21 -16.21
CA GLY A 155 -18.39 -14.36 -17.10
C GLY A 155 -17.18 -14.66 -17.99
N THR A 156 -16.05 -14.01 -17.73
CA THR A 156 -14.77 -14.32 -18.39
C THR A 156 -13.89 -15.21 -17.52
N ASP A 157 -12.80 -15.72 -18.07
CA ASP A 157 -11.73 -16.37 -17.32
C ASP A 157 -10.75 -15.37 -16.67
N ALA A 158 -11.06 -14.08 -16.59
CA ALA A 158 -10.22 -13.15 -15.84
C ALA A 158 -10.27 -13.41 -14.33
N ARG A 159 -9.16 -13.17 -13.65
CA ARG A 159 -9.03 -13.38 -12.20
C ARG A 159 -8.90 -12.02 -11.52
N ALA A 160 -9.60 -11.85 -10.41
CA ALA A 160 -9.41 -10.72 -9.51
C ALA A 160 -8.71 -11.19 -8.24
N TYR A 161 -7.77 -10.37 -7.78
CA TYR A 161 -7.05 -10.50 -6.52
C TYR A 161 -7.41 -9.28 -5.68
N VAL A 162 -8.10 -9.50 -4.57
CA VAL A 162 -8.57 -8.43 -3.68
C VAL A 162 -7.85 -8.54 -2.35
N PHE A 163 -7.04 -7.54 -2.03
CA PHE A 163 -6.31 -7.43 -0.78
C PHE A 163 -7.12 -6.66 0.25
N GLY A 164 -7.10 -7.14 1.50
CA GLY A 164 -7.76 -6.49 2.61
C GLY A 164 -8.02 -7.44 3.78
N GLN A 165 -8.94 -7.03 4.66
CA GLN A 165 -9.35 -7.81 5.81
C GLN A 165 -10.49 -8.79 5.44
N ARG A 166 -10.35 -10.06 5.82
CA ARG A 166 -11.41 -11.06 5.63
C ARG A 166 -12.45 -11.05 6.74
N TRP A 167 -13.71 -11.02 6.35
CA TRP A 167 -14.86 -11.30 7.22
C TRP A 167 -15.52 -12.64 6.83
N GLY A 168 -16.27 -13.23 7.76
CA GLY A 168 -16.89 -14.55 7.58
C GLY A 168 -15.89 -15.71 7.47
N PRO A 169 -16.33 -16.92 7.09
CA PRO A 169 -17.71 -17.25 6.71
C PRO A 169 -18.70 -17.10 7.87
N GLU A 170 -19.91 -16.66 7.55
CA GLU A 170 -21.05 -16.50 8.46
C GLU A 170 -22.17 -17.47 8.06
N ASP A 171 -22.16 -18.69 8.58
CA ASP A 171 -23.03 -19.79 8.14
C ASP A 171 -24.54 -19.46 8.16
N ARG A 172 -24.96 -18.62 9.10
CA ARG A 172 -26.38 -18.29 9.32
C ARG A 172 -26.80 -16.97 8.65
N THR A 173 -25.85 -16.19 8.16
CA THR A 173 -26.09 -14.85 7.61
C THR A 173 -25.83 -14.89 6.10
N PRO A 174 -26.83 -14.61 5.25
CA PRO A 174 -26.59 -14.44 3.83
C PRO A 174 -25.83 -13.13 3.57
N ASP A 175 -25.05 -13.11 2.50
CA ASP A 175 -24.46 -11.87 2.02
C ASP A 175 -25.54 -10.81 1.73
N LYS A 176 -25.36 -9.59 2.24
CA LYS A 176 -26.37 -8.53 2.14
C LYS A 176 -26.57 -7.97 0.72
N ILE A 177 -25.59 -8.13 -0.18
CA ILE A 177 -25.63 -7.55 -1.52
C ILE A 177 -26.08 -8.58 -2.55
N PHE A 178 -25.46 -9.76 -2.52
CA PHE A 178 -25.61 -10.81 -3.54
C PHE A 178 -26.39 -12.03 -3.04
N GLY A 179 -26.70 -12.12 -1.74
CA GLY A 179 -27.60 -13.13 -1.18
C GLY A 179 -27.04 -14.56 -1.08
N PHE A 180 -25.76 -14.79 -1.37
CA PHE A 180 -25.14 -16.11 -1.23
C PHE A 180 -24.93 -16.47 0.25
N ARG A 181 -24.78 -17.77 0.55
CA ARG A 181 -24.50 -18.31 1.89
C ARG A 181 -23.35 -19.34 1.82
N PRO A 182 -22.46 -19.40 2.84
CA PRO A 182 -22.36 -18.46 3.97
C PRO A 182 -21.97 -17.05 3.49
N GLY A 183 -22.35 -16.02 4.24
CA GLY A 183 -21.81 -14.67 4.01
C GLY A 183 -20.30 -14.70 4.22
N ASN A 184 -19.51 -14.23 3.25
CA ASN A 184 -18.05 -14.30 3.30
C ASN A 184 -17.45 -13.24 2.37
N GLY A 185 -16.28 -12.71 2.67
CA GLY A 185 -15.71 -11.66 1.83
C GLY A 185 -14.50 -10.93 2.38
N VAL A 186 -14.15 -9.86 1.67
CA VAL A 186 -13.04 -8.96 1.99
C VAL A 186 -13.52 -7.50 2.00
N HIS A 187 -13.02 -6.71 2.93
CA HIS A 187 -13.18 -5.26 3.01
C HIS A 187 -11.83 -4.58 3.30
N ASP A 188 -11.83 -3.28 3.58
CA ASP A 188 -10.63 -2.47 3.81
C ASP A 188 -9.70 -2.51 2.57
N VAL A 189 -10.31 -2.40 1.39
CA VAL A 189 -9.63 -2.39 0.08
C VAL A 189 -9.19 -0.96 -0.24
N HIS A 190 -8.26 -0.45 0.55
CA HIS A 190 -7.59 0.84 0.40
C HIS A 190 -6.29 0.85 1.23
N MET A 191 -5.53 1.94 1.19
CA MET A 191 -4.38 2.15 2.07
C MET A 191 -4.79 2.04 3.55
N ASN A 192 -4.20 1.14 4.32
CA ASN A 192 -4.53 0.80 5.70
C ASN A 192 -3.46 1.31 6.68
N GLN A 193 -2.93 2.50 6.40
CA GLN A 193 -1.94 3.19 7.21
C GLN A 193 -2.07 4.71 7.06
N GLY A 194 -1.38 5.48 7.92
CA GLY A 194 -1.40 6.94 7.89
C GLY A 194 -2.68 7.58 8.43
N ASN A 195 -3.57 6.81 9.06
CA ASN A 195 -4.78 7.31 9.70
C ASN A 195 -4.49 8.10 10.97
N SER A 196 -5.28 9.15 11.20
CA SER A 196 -5.24 9.98 12.42
C SER A 196 -6.53 9.87 13.23
N GLY A 197 -6.49 10.29 14.50
CA GLY A 197 -7.67 10.33 15.37
C GLY A 197 -8.25 8.93 15.64
N ARG A 198 -9.58 8.80 15.56
CA ARG A 198 -10.29 7.56 15.93
C ARG A 198 -9.94 6.33 15.07
N PHE A 199 -9.46 6.56 13.85
CA PHE A 199 -9.05 5.49 12.91
C PHE A 199 -7.57 5.12 13.07
N GLY A 200 -6.87 5.75 14.01
CA GLY A 200 -5.46 5.49 14.24
C GLY A 200 -5.15 4.03 14.61
N ALA A 201 -6.13 3.32 15.19
CA ALA A 201 -6.00 1.92 15.58
C ALA A 201 -5.93 0.95 14.39
N ASP A 202 -6.41 1.36 13.20
CA ASP A 202 -6.45 0.54 12.00
C ASP A 202 -5.11 0.60 11.22
N ASN A 203 -4.16 1.41 11.70
CA ASN A 203 -2.85 1.55 11.08
C ASN A 203 -1.98 0.32 11.30
N GLY A 204 -1.26 -0.05 10.24
CA GLY A 204 -0.25 -1.10 10.26
C GLY A 204 0.56 -1.08 8.98
N VAL A 205 1.78 -1.58 9.05
CA VAL A 205 2.65 -1.75 7.87
C VAL A 205 2.33 -3.06 7.15
N TRP A 206 2.55 -3.13 5.83
CA TRP A 206 2.35 -4.35 5.04
C TRP A 206 0.94 -4.96 5.16
N GLN A 207 -0.08 -4.12 5.05
CA GLN A 207 -1.48 -4.56 5.13
C GLN A 207 -2.42 -3.73 4.25
N ASP A 208 -1.87 -3.00 3.28
CA ASP A 208 -2.68 -2.16 2.42
C ASP A 208 -3.58 -3.02 1.52
N GLY A 209 -4.77 -2.51 1.26
CA GLY A 209 -5.74 -3.11 0.36
C GLY A 209 -5.61 -2.56 -1.06
N ALA A 210 -5.92 -3.39 -2.03
CA ALA A 210 -5.90 -3.08 -3.45
C ALA A 210 -6.77 -4.08 -4.21
N LEU A 211 -7.20 -3.70 -5.41
CA LEU A 211 -7.77 -4.62 -6.40
C LEU A 211 -6.76 -4.81 -7.52
N VAL A 212 -6.45 -6.05 -7.86
CA VAL A 212 -5.59 -6.40 -9.00
C VAL A 212 -6.34 -7.38 -9.90
N LEU A 213 -6.34 -7.13 -11.20
CA LEU A 213 -7.00 -7.95 -12.21
C LEU A 213 -5.93 -8.59 -13.10
N ARG A 214 -6.08 -9.88 -13.39
CA ARG A 214 -5.30 -10.58 -14.40
C ARG A 214 -6.20 -10.92 -15.58
N LEU A 215 -5.89 -10.31 -16.72
CA LEU A 215 -6.57 -10.55 -17.98
C LEU A 215 -5.83 -11.66 -18.72
N PRO A 216 -6.51 -12.76 -19.11
CA PRO A 216 -5.86 -13.90 -19.73
C PRO A 216 -5.30 -13.55 -21.12
N GLU A 217 -5.90 -12.59 -21.82
CA GLU A 217 -5.38 -12.08 -23.08
C GLU A 217 -4.13 -11.23 -22.83
N GLY A 218 -2.99 -11.70 -23.33
CA GLY A 218 -1.70 -11.02 -23.20
C GLY A 218 -1.04 -11.08 -21.82
N ASP A 219 -1.58 -11.87 -20.89
CA ASP A 219 -1.15 -11.95 -19.49
C ASP A 219 -1.03 -10.57 -18.82
N ARG A 220 -1.97 -9.67 -19.15
CA ARG A 220 -1.95 -8.28 -18.71
C ARG A 220 -2.50 -8.15 -17.29
N TRP A 221 -1.82 -7.36 -16.48
CA TRP A 221 -2.23 -7.05 -15.12
C TRP A 221 -2.72 -5.61 -15.03
N VAL A 222 -3.84 -5.41 -14.34
CA VAL A 222 -4.39 -4.06 -14.07
C VAL A 222 -4.52 -3.91 -12.55
N ALA A 223 -3.98 -2.85 -11.97
CA ALA A 223 -4.03 -2.62 -10.53
C ALA A 223 -4.73 -1.31 -10.18
N PHE A 224 -5.53 -1.35 -9.12
CA PHE A 224 -6.31 -0.24 -8.59
C PHE A 224 -5.87 0.05 -7.16
N PHE A 225 -5.42 1.27 -6.93
CA PHE A 225 -4.93 1.73 -5.63
C PHE A 225 -5.78 2.88 -5.14
N LEU A 226 -6.21 2.80 -3.88
CA LEU A 226 -7.13 3.73 -3.26
C LEU A 226 -6.57 4.21 -1.93
N ALA A 227 -6.67 5.49 -1.64
CA ALA A 227 -6.31 6.06 -0.34
C ALA A 227 -7.26 7.19 0.03
N PHE A 228 -7.51 7.37 1.33
CA PHE A 228 -8.25 8.53 1.79
C PHE A 228 -7.36 9.77 1.76
N GLN A 229 -7.90 10.92 1.36
CA GLN A 229 -7.17 12.20 1.37
C GLN A 229 -6.70 12.61 2.76
N SER A 230 -7.35 12.10 3.82
CA SER A 230 -6.99 12.33 5.21
C SER A 230 -5.84 11.46 5.72
N GLN A 231 -5.26 10.59 4.88
CA GLN A 231 -4.15 9.72 5.27
C GLN A 231 -2.80 10.39 5.00
N SER A 232 -1.87 10.19 5.94
CA SER A 232 -0.48 10.55 5.75
C SER A 232 0.27 9.50 4.94
N TRP A 233 1.27 9.95 4.20
CA TRP A 233 2.13 9.12 3.36
C TRP A 233 3.55 9.00 3.90
N HIS A 234 3.80 9.61 5.07
CA HIS A 234 4.97 9.34 5.89
C HIS A 234 4.48 8.67 7.16
N THR A 235 4.77 7.39 7.27
CA THR A 235 4.33 6.56 8.39
C THR A 235 5.51 5.89 9.06
N ASP A 236 5.36 5.63 10.35
CA ASP A 236 6.32 4.88 11.14
C ASP A 236 6.45 3.44 10.64
N ASP A 237 7.70 2.99 10.48
CA ASP A 237 8.04 1.70 9.87
C ASP A 237 7.63 0.47 10.69
N ALA A 238 7.25 0.65 11.96
CA ALA A 238 6.78 -0.43 12.82
C ALA A 238 5.26 -0.44 12.97
N THR A 239 4.62 0.72 12.94
CA THR A 239 3.21 0.89 13.33
C THR A 239 2.29 1.36 12.22
N GLY A 240 2.82 1.95 11.14
CA GLY A 240 2.01 2.60 10.11
C GLY A 240 1.34 3.89 10.59
N HIS A 241 1.65 4.37 11.79
CA HIS A 241 1.12 5.64 12.30
C HIS A 241 1.71 6.83 11.54
N PRO A 242 0.94 7.90 11.33
CA PRO A 242 1.43 9.10 10.65
C PRO A 242 2.56 9.76 11.44
N ILE A 243 3.69 10.03 10.79
CA ILE A 243 4.79 10.86 11.34
C ILE A 243 4.58 12.33 10.97
N THR A 244 4.04 12.60 9.78
CA THR A 244 3.66 13.94 9.34
C THR A 244 2.14 14.05 9.20
N PRO A 245 1.58 15.27 9.27
CA PRO A 245 0.18 15.50 8.92
C PRO A 245 -0.15 15.02 7.50
N PRO A 246 -1.43 14.68 7.22
CA PRO A 246 -1.91 14.49 5.86
C PRO A 246 -1.69 15.75 5.03
N GLY A 247 -1.32 15.59 3.77
CA GLY A 247 -1.05 16.70 2.87
C GLY A 247 -0.77 16.19 1.46
N PRO A 248 -0.71 17.09 0.45
CA PRO A 248 -0.34 16.70 -0.91
C PRO A 248 0.99 15.94 -0.92
N ALA A 249 1.24 15.15 -1.97
CA ALA A 249 2.58 14.62 -2.21
C ALA A 249 3.58 15.78 -2.10
N PRO A 250 4.65 15.65 -1.29
CA PRO A 250 5.65 16.68 -1.24
C PRO A 250 6.12 16.94 -2.68
N THR A 251 5.80 18.12 -3.19
CA THR A 251 6.33 18.65 -4.47
C THR A 251 7.72 19.25 -4.28
N GLY A 252 8.31 19.00 -3.11
CA GLY A 252 9.49 19.68 -2.57
C GLY A 252 10.78 18.86 -2.63
N PRO A 253 11.75 19.16 -1.74
CA PRO A 253 13.11 18.61 -1.72
C PRO A 253 13.28 17.08 -1.75
N GLU A 254 12.22 16.32 -1.50
CA GLU A 254 12.26 14.86 -1.34
C GLU A 254 12.48 14.14 -2.68
N LEU A 255 12.12 14.76 -3.81
CA LEU A 255 12.40 14.25 -5.16
C LEU A 255 13.74 14.73 -5.74
N ARG A 256 14.61 15.33 -4.93
CA ARG A 256 15.91 15.83 -5.39
C ARG A 256 16.80 14.70 -5.87
N VAL A 257 16.75 13.54 -5.22
CA VAL A 257 17.55 12.39 -5.58
C VAL A 257 16.64 11.23 -5.95
N ARG A 258 16.82 10.69 -7.16
CA ARG A 258 15.99 9.62 -7.71
C ARG A 258 16.79 8.38 -8.06
N ILE A 259 16.17 7.21 -7.99
CA ILE A 259 16.71 5.98 -8.55
C ILE A 259 16.36 5.96 -10.04
N VAL A 260 17.37 5.99 -10.90
CA VAL A 260 17.15 6.06 -12.37
C VAL A 260 17.59 4.79 -13.10
N ALA A 261 18.45 3.99 -12.47
CA ALA A 261 18.84 2.70 -13.02
C ALA A 261 19.33 1.73 -11.94
N ALA A 262 19.31 0.44 -12.24
CA ALA A 262 19.97 -0.59 -11.44
C ALA A 262 20.61 -1.67 -12.31
N LEU A 263 21.86 -2.03 -12.05
CA LEU A 263 22.51 -3.22 -12.60
C LEU A 263 22.31 -4.36 -11.59
N VAL A 264 21.26 -5.16 -11.80
CA VAL A 264 20.88 -6.23 -10.88
C VAL A 264 21.54 -7.58 -11.21
N ASN A 265 21.93 -7.78 -12.47
CA ASN A 265 22.51 -9.02 -12.96
C ASN A 265 23.80 -8.71 -13.74
N PRO A 266 24.92 -8.37 -13.08
CA PRO A 266 26.17 -7.98 -13.74
C PRO A 266 26.89 -9.16 -14.40
N VAL A 267 27.69 -8.89 -15.43
CA VAL A 267 28.55 -9.92 -16.06
C VAL A 267 29.65 -10.36 -15.12
N GLY A 268 29.88 -11.66 -15.04
CA GLY A 268 31.10 -12.25 -14.47
C GLY A 268 30.85 -13.17 -13.28
N PRO A 269 31.91 -13.82 -12.77
CA PRO A 269 31.76 -14.73 -11.64
C PRO A 269 31.50 -13.95 -10.35
N ALA A 270 30.82 -14.61 -9.41
CA ALA A 270 30.61 -14.08 -8.06
C ALA A 270 31.93 -13.64 -7.38
N PRO A 271 31.91 -12.61 -6.52
CA PRO A 271 30.74 -11.80 -6.15
C PRO A 271 30.35 -10.79 -7.23
N GLU A 272 29.08 -10.85 -7.62
CA GLU A 272 28.45 -9.96 -8.59
C GLU A 272 28.50 -8.50 -8.07
N ARG A 273 28.94 -7.56 -8.92
CA ARG A 273 28.97 -6.13 -8.58
C ARG A 273 27.69 -5.44 -9.02
N GLU A 274 26.63 -5.68 -8.25
CA GLU A 274 25.35 -5.01 -8.41
C GLU A 274 25.50 -3.50 -8.13
N THR A 275 24.77 -2.66 -8.87
CA THR A 275 24.77 -1.20 -8.64
C THR A 275 23.38 -0.60 -8.73
N VAL A 276 23.17 0.49 -8.00
CA VAL A 276 22.01 1.37 -8.10
C VAL A 276 22.49 2.76 -8.47
N THR A 277 21.96 3.34 -9.54
CA THR A 277 22.33 4.68 -10.01
C THR A 277 21.35 5.71 -9.47
N LEU A 278 21.87 6.64 -8.68
CA LEU A 278 21.13 7.76 -8.10
C LEU A 278 21.37 9.02 -8.93
N LEU A 279 20.32 9.78 -9.25
CA LEU A 279 20.40 11.07 -9.94
C LEU A 279 19.99 12.19 -9.00
N ASN A 280 20.86 13.18 -8.79
CA ASN A 280 20.46 14.45 -8.17
C ASN A 280 19.89 15.39 -9.24
N ALA A 281 18.55 15.48 -9.32
CA ALA A 281 17.83 16.34 -10.26
C ALA A 281 17.72 17.81 -9.79
N SER A 282 18.34 18.15 -8.66
CA SER A 282 18.26 19.49 -8.05
C SER A 282 19.44 20.39 -8.47
N PRO A 283 19.29 21.73 -8.34
CA PRO A 283 20.37 22.67 -8.65
C PRO A 283 21.46 22.76 -7.57
N GLU A 284 21.33 22.02 -6.47
CA GLU A 284 22.23 22.07 -5.32
C GLU A 284 22.88 20.71 -5.09
N PRO A 285 24.13 20.64 -4.61
CA PRO A 285 24.73 19.38 -4.19
C PRO A 285 23.98 18.78 -3.00
N VAL A 286 23.80 17.46 -3.00
CA VAL A 286 23.13 16.71 -1.91
C VAL A 286 24.15 15.85 -1.19
N ARG A 287 24.29 16.04 0.13
CA ARG A 287 25.08 15.15 0.99
C ARG A 287 24.25 13.94 1.38
N LEU A 288 24.83 12.75 1.33
CA LEU A 288 24.15 11.47 1.59
C LEU A 288 24.26 11.01 3.05
N ASP A 289 24.69 11.89 3.97
CA ASP A 289 24.75 11.54 5.40
C ASP A 289 23.36 11.17 5.92
N GLY A 290 23.24 9.98 6.50
CA GLY A 290 21.97 9.44 7.01
C GLY A 290 21.10 8.75 5.96
N TRP A 291 21.38 8.94 4.66
CA TRP A 291 20.62 8.30 3.59
C TRP A 291 20.91 6.80 3.54
N ALA A 292 19.97 6.02 2.99
CA ALA A 292 20.13 4.57 2.87
C ALA A 292 19.42 3.99 1.64
N LEU A 293 19.98 2.91 1.08
CA LEU A 293 19.26 1.99 0.21
C LEU A 293 18.59 0.90 1.04
N VAL A 294 17.41 0.48 0.62
CA VAL A 294 16.63 -0.60 1.24
C VAL A 294 16.12 -1.56 0.18
N ASP A 295 16.34 -2.87 0.39
CA ASP A 295 15.83 -3.91 -0.51
C ASP A 295 14.41 -4.40 -0.13
N ARG A 296 13.88 -5.33 -0.93
CA ARG A 296 12.57 -5.96 -0.73
C ARG A 296 12.41 -6.69 0.61
N LEU A 297 13.51 -7.10 1.24
CA LEU A 297 13.51 -7.77 2.54
C LEU A 297 13.72 -6.80 3.71
N ALA A 298 13.70 -5.50 3.43
CA ALA A 298 13.97 -4.41 4.37
C ALA A 298 15.41 -4.43 4.94
N HIS A 299 16.36 -5.06 4.25
CA HIS A 299 17.77 -4.88 4.56
C HIS A 299 18.20 -3.46 4.18
N ARG A 300 19.12 -2.86 4.95
CA ARG A 300 19.54 -1.47 4.78
C ARG A 300 21.04 -1.36 4.50
N GLN A 301 21.40 -0.50 3.56
CA GLN A 301 22.77 -0.09 3.27
C GLN A 301 22.87 1.43 3.41
N PRO A 302 23.61 1.94 4.42
CA PRO A 302 23.89 3.37 4.53
C PRO A 302 24.65 3.90 3.32
N LEU A 303 24.35 5.14 2.94
CA LEU A 303 25.03 5.87 1.89
C LEU A 303 25.99 6.90 2.48
N THR A 304 26.98 7.29 1.69
CA THR A 304 27.97 8.31 2.07
C THR A 304 28.37 9.12 0.84
N GLY A 305 28.98 10.29 1.08
CA GLY A 305 29.46 11.17 0.02
C GLY A 305 28.45 12.24 -0.38
N THR A 306 28.65 12.82 -1.56
CA THR A 306 27.87 13.95 -2.08
C THR A 306 27.59 13.73 -3.56
N ILE A 307 26.35 13.94 -3.98
CA ILE A 307 25.98 13.98 -5.40
C ILE A 307 25.91 15.44 -5.82
N ALA A 308 26.74 15.86 -6.79
CA ALA A 308 26.70 17.21 -7.33
C ALA A 308 25.35 17.50 -8.01
N ALA A 309 25.02 18.78 -8.17
CA ALA A 309 23.82 19.21 -8.89
C ALA A 309 23.79 18.62 -10.32
N GLY A 310 22.67 18.00 -10.70
CA GLY A 310 22.49 17.36 -12.02
C GLY A 310 23.33 16.09 -12.25
N ALA A 311 24.09 15.61 -11.27
CA ALA A 311 24.98 14.47 -11.45
C ALA A 311 24.32 13.15 -11.07
N ALA A 312 24.80 12.07 -11.70
CA ALA A 312 24.46 10.70 -11.33
C ALA A 312 25.60 10.04 -10.54
N LEU A 313 25.26 9.24 -9.54
CA LEU A 313 26.19 8.48 -8.71
C LEU A 313 25.80 6.98 -8.76
N PRO A 314 26.64 6.11 -9.34
CA PRO A 314 26.48 4.68 -9.19
C PRO A 314 26.92 4.26 -7.77
N VAL A 315 26.00 3.67 -7.03
CA VAL A 315 26.25 3.08 -5.70
C VAL A 315 26.41 1.58 -5.88
N VAL A 316 27.54 1.02 -5.42
CA VAL A 316 27.73 -0.43 -5.36
C VAL A 316 26.88 -0.99 -4.23
N VAL A 317 26.06 -2.00 -4.54
CA VAL A 317 25.25 -2.68 -3.53
C VAL A 317 26.14 -3.60 -2.69
N ALA A 318 25.91 -3.59 -1.39
CA ALA A 318 26.66 -4.39 -0.43
C ALA A 318 25.72 -5.06 0.57
N ALA A 319 26.11 -6.25 1.02
CA ALA A 319 25.38 -6.98 2.04
C ALA A 319 25.14 -6.11 3.29
N PRO A 320 23.96 -6.18 3.92
CA PRO A 320 22.91 -7.17 3.69
C PRO A 320 21.94 -6.88 2.53
N VAL A 321 22.02 -5.71 1.89
CA VAL A 321 21.18 -5.39 0.73
C VAL A 321 21.54 -6.29 -0.44
N GLN A 322 20.52 -6.79 -1.15
CA GLN A 322 20.68 -7.67 -2.30
C GLN A 322 19.65 -7.35 -3.39
N LEU A 323 20.06 -7.38 -4.66
CA LEU A 323 19.18 -7.22 -5.81
C LEU A 323 18.89 -8.58 -6.44
N GLY A 324 17.74 -9.18 -6.08
CA GLY A 324 17.41 -10.52 -6.55
C GLY A 324 17.06 -10.58 -8.05
N ASN A 325 17.70 -11.50 -8.78
CA ASN A 325 17.38 -11.81 -10.20
C ASN A 325 15.97 -12.38 -10.46
N LYS A 326 15.11 -12.45 -9.44
CA LYS A 326 13.70 -12.86 -9.52
C LYS A 326 12.74 -11.66 -9.48
N GLY A 327 13.28 -10.45 -9.57
CA GLY A 327 12.55 -9.22 -9.33
C GLY A 327 12.65 -8.77 -7.87
N GLY A 328 12.48 -7.47 -7.66
CA GLY A 328 12.73 -6.83 -6.39
C GLY A 328 12.20 -5.41 -6.32
N THR A 329 12.43 -4.79 -5.17
CA THR A 329 12.15 -3.37 -4.92
C THR A 329 13.42 -2.74 -4.37
N ILE A 330 13.65 -1.49 -4.74
CA ILE A 330 14.77 -0.68 -4.28
C ILE A 330 14.17 0.62 -3.76
N THR A 331 14.38 0.89 -2.48
CA THR A 331 13.89 2.11 -1.84
C THR A 331 15.07 2.97 -1.42
N LEU A 332 15.00 4.26 -1.70
CA LEU A 332 15.93 5.27 -1.25
C LEU A 332 15.31 6.02 -0.09
N LEU A 333 16.01 6.03 1.05
CA LEU A 333 15.64 6.81 2.22
C LEU A 333 16.55 8.03 2.35
N ASP A 334 15.97 9.16 2.75
CA ASP A 334 16.71 10.40 3.01
C ASP A 334 17.41 10.38 4.38
N GLY A 335 18.04 11.51 4.73
CA GLY A 335 18.75 11.68 6.00
C GLY A 335 17.85 11.66 7.25
N GLU A 336 16.53 11.82 7.10
CA GLU A 336 15.54 11.71 8.16
C GLU A 336 14.94 10.29 8.24
N GLY A 337 15.31 9.42 7.29
CA GLY A 337 14.78 8.06 7.18
C GLY A 337 13.44 7.98 6.46
N LEU A 338 12.97 9.07 5.85
CA LEU A 338 11.76 9.10 5.03
C LEU A 338 12.07 8.58 3.62
N LYS A 339 11.06 8.04 2.95
CA LYS A 339 11.21 7.57 1.57
C LYS A 339 11.36 8.76 0.63
N ALA A 340 12.53 8.88 0.03
CA ALA A 340 12.82 9.86 -1.03
C ALA A 340 12.39 9.36 -2.41
N ASP A 341 12.69 8.09 -2.72
CA ASP A 341 12.27 7.45 -3.98
C ASP A 341 12.15 5.93 -3.79
N GLY A 342 11.48 5.25 -4.70
CA GLY A 342 11.48 3.79 -4.73
C GLY A 342 10.95 3.22 -6.04
N VAL A 343 11.62 2.17 -6.50
CA VAL A 343 11.35 1.51 -7.77
C VAL A 343 11.18 0.01 -7.56
N ALA A 344 10.45 -0.62 -8.48
CA ALA A 344 10.30 -2.07 -8.52
C ALA A 344 10.75 -2.59 -9.88
N TYR A 345 11.24 -3.83 -9.92
CA TYR A 345 11.62 -4.51 -11.15
C TYR A 345 11.18 -5.97 -11.13
N THR A 346 10.83 -6.49 -12.30
CA THR A 346 10.40 -7.89 -12.47
C THR A 346 11.56 -8.82 -12.76
N LYS A 347 11.30 -10.13 -12.71
CA LYS A 347 12.27 -11.16 -13.13
C LYS A 347 12.69 -10.98 -14.59
N GLU A 348 11.77 -10.59 -15.46
CA GLU A 348 12.01 -10.38 -16.88
C GLU A 348 12.98 -9.23 -17.09
N GLN A 349 12.81 -8.12 -16.36
CA GLN A 349 13.75 -7.00 -16.40
C GLN A 349 15.13 -7.38 -15.86
N ALA A 350 15.19 -8.20 -14.80
CA ALA A 350 16.45 -8.67 -14.23
C ALA A 350 17.18 -9.74 -15.07
N SER A 351 16.51 -10.33 -16.07
CA SER A 351 17.04 -11.47 -16.81
C SER A 351 18.19 -11.13 -17.76
N GLN A 352 18.35 -9.86 -18.14
CA GLN A 352 19.38 -9.43 -19.09
C GLN A 352 20.70 -9.18 -18.39
N GLU A 353 21.60 -10.17 -18.44
CA GLU A 353 22.94 -10.08 -17.87
C GLU A 353 23.74 -8.91 -18.47
N GLY A 354 24.37 -8.11 -17.62
CA GLY A 354 25.20 -6.96 -17.99
C GLY A 354 24.43 -5.68 -18.32
N TRP A 355 23.09 -5.73 -18.39
CA TRP A 355 22.27 -4.57 -18.71
C TRP A 355 21.70 -3.92 -17.45
N SER A 356 21.77 -2.59 -17.40
CA SER A 356 21.06 -1.84 -16.38
C SER A 356 19.57 -1.75 -16.73
N ILE A 357 18.73 -2.02 -15.74
CA ILE A 357 17.31 -1.70 -15.77
C ILE A 357 17.17 -0.18 -15.64
N LEU A 358 16.31 0.44 -16.47
CA LEU A 358 15.98 1.87 -16.41
C LEU A 358 14.59 2.05 -15.79
N PHE A 359 14.40 3.15 -15.05
CA PHE A 359 13.16 3.47 -14.33
C PHE A 359 12.59 4.83 -14.70
#